data_AF-A0A7X8W5G6-F1
#
_entry.id   AF-A0A7X8W5G6-F1
#
_cell.length_a   1.000
_cell.length_b   1.000
_cell.length_c   1.000
_cell.angle_alpha   90.00
_cell.angle_beta   90.00
_cell.angle_gamma   90.00
#
_symmetry.space_group_name_H-M   'P 1'
#
loop_
_entity.id
_entity.type
_entity.pdbx_description
1 polymer ?
#
loop_
_entity_poly.entity_id
_entity_poly.type
_entity_poly.pdbx_seq_one_letter_code
_entity_poly.pdbx_strand_id
1 'polypeptide(L)'
;GEKIGLITEVASGGELSRIMLAIKVALSIYDSKATIIFDEVDAGIGGTVALAVANMISRLSLTHQVLVITHLPQIACKADYHYLVSKKEVEGRTVSNIVQLRDEDRVKEIARLLSGDTSNISIEHARALLKV
;
A
#
# COMPACT_ATOMS: atom_id res chain seq x y z
N GLY A 1 15.70 24.87 7.98
CA GLY A 1 14.92 24.15 9.00
C GLY A 1 13.49 24.62 8.87
N GLU A 2 12.54 23.69 8.89
CA GLU A 2 11.12 24.03 8.83
C GLU A 2 10.69 24.87 10.05
N LYS A 3 9.62 25.64 9.88
CA LYS A 3 9.09 26.53 10.90
C LYS A 3 8.41 25.68 11.99
N ILE A 4 8.64 25.98 13.26
CA ILE A 4 7.95 25.29 14.36
C ILE A 4 6.45 25.62 14.28
N GLY A 5 5.59 24.59 14.25
CA GLY A 5 4.14 24.70 14.09
C GLY A 5 3.43 23.41 14.47
N LEU A 6 2.10 23.36 14.31
CA LEU A 6 1.34 22.13 14.56
C LEU A 6 1.77 21.04 13.57
N ILE A 7 1.77 19.78 14.01
CA ILE A 7 2.21 18.66 13.16
C ILE A 7 1.41 18.55 11.85
N THR A 8 0.15 18.95 11.87
CA THR A 8 -0.74 19.02 10.69
C THR A 8 -0.40 20.14 9.72
N GLU A 9 0.35 21.16 10.15
CA GLU A 9 0.72 22.32 9.34
C GLU A 9 2.14 22.21 8.78
N VAL A 10 3.00 21.39 9.42
CA VAL A 10 4.42 21.29 9.07
C VAL A 10 4.78 19.97 8.40
N ALA A 11 4.10 18.87 8.72
CA ALA A 11 4.38 17.57 8.10
C ALA A 11 3.69 17.44 6.74
N SER A 12 4.34 16.78 5.78
CA SER A 12 3.67 16.35 4.56
C SER A 12 2.59 15.30 4.85
N GLY A 13 1.62 15.14 3.94
CA GLY A 13 0.53 14.16 4.09
C GLY A 13 1.03 12.74 4.32
N GLY A 14 2.09 12.33 3.61
CA GLY A 14 2.75 11.03 3.79
C GLY A 14 3.47 10.88 5.12
N GLU A 15 4.14 11.92 5.62
CA GLU A 15 4.80 11.89 6.94
C GLU A 15 3.79 11.78 8.07
N LEU A 16 2.73 12.60 8.03
CA LEU A 16 1.65 12.52 9.00
C LEU A 16 1.00 11.14 9.00
N SER A 17 0.75 10.56 7.81
CA SER A 17 0.20 9.21 7.67
C SER A 17 1.10 8.14 8.26
N ARG A 18 2.43 8.22 8.06
CA ARG A 18 3.39 7.28 8.66
C ARG A 18 3.50 7.42 10.18
N ILE A 19 3.45 8.65 10.70
CA ILE A 19 3.42 8.90 12.15
C ILE A 19 2.15 8.30 12.75
N MET A 20 1.00 8.53 12.12
CA MET A 20 -0.27 7.96 12.55
C MET A 20 -0.26 6.42 12.50
N LEU A 21 0.31 5.83 11.45
CA LEU A 21 0.51 4.38 11.34
C LEU A 21 1.34 3.84 12.51
N ALA A 22 2.47 4.47 12.84
CA ALA A 22 3.31 4.06 13.95
C ALA A 22 2.57 4.11 15.29
N ILE A 23 1.81 5.19 15.53
CA ILE A 23 0.97 5.34 16.73
C ILE A 23 -0.10 4.26 16.79
N LYS A 24 -0.83 4.02 15.69
CA LYS A 24 -1.88 2.98 15.62
C LYS A 24 -1.32 1.59 15.84
N VAL A 25 -0.16 1.27 15.27
CA VAL A 25 0.53 -0.01 15.54
C VAL A 25 0.88 -0.15 17.02
N ALA A 26 1.45 0.89 17.62
CA ALA A 26 1.86 0.88 19.04
C ALA A 26 0.66 0.73 20.00
N LEU A 27 -0.49 1.30 19.65
CA LEU A 27 -1.71 1.28 20.47
C LEU A 27 -2.70 0.18 20.06
N SER A 28 -2.40 -0.62 19.03
CA SER A 28 -3.33 -1.58 18.43
C SER A 28 -3.86 -2.66 19.38
N ILE A 29 -3.20 -2.89 20.53
CA ILE A 29 -3.64 -3.83 21.57
C ILE A 29 -4.71 -3.25 22.51
N TYR A 30 -4.86 -1.93 22.54
CA TYR A 30 -5.81 -1.20 23.39
C TYR A 30 -6.95 -0.56 22.61
N ASP A 31 -6.87 -0.55 21.27
CA ASP A 31 -7.88 0.04 20.39
C ASP A 31 -8.93 -1.00 19.98
N SER A 32 -10.15 -0.53 19.76
CA SER A 32 -11.26 -1.34 19.26
C SER A 32 -11.02 -1.74 17.80
N LYS A 33 -11.48 -2.93 17.39
CA LYS A 33 -11.40 -3.38 15.98
C LYS A 33 -12.11 -2.39 15.07
N ALA A 34 -11.35 -1.53 14.40
CA ALA A 34 -11.83 -0.51 13.48
C ALA A 34 -11.25 -0.71 12.07
N THR A 35 -11.92 -0.14 11.07
CA THR A 35 -11.37 -0.01 9.71
C THR A 35 -10.57 1.28 9.62
N ILE A 36 -9.33 1.18 9.14
CA ILE A 36 -8.41 2.29 8.98
C ILE A 36 -8.06 2.42 7.50
N ILE A 37 -8.10 3.65 6.98
CA ILE A 37 -7.75 3.96 5.59
C ILE A 37 -6.48 4.79 5.62
N PHE A 38 -5.46 4.33 4.91
CA PHE A 38 -4.26 5.11 4.62
C PHE A 38 -4.25 5.48 3.14
N ASP A 39 -4.23 6.78 2.88
CA ASP A 39 -3.95 7.35 1.57
C ASP A 39 -2.53 7.91 1.59
N GLU A 40 -1.78 7.75 0.50
CA GLU A 40 -0.42 8.26 0.34
C GLU A 40 0.61 7.89 1.44
N VAL A 41 0.40 6.78 2.17
CA VAL A 41 1.39 6.31 3.17
C VAL A 41 2.76 5.99 2.56
N ASP A 42 2.77 5.78 1.24
CA ASP A 42 3.91 5.51 0.39
C ASP A 42 4.51 6.74 -0.29
N ALA A 43 4.01 7.95 -0.01
CA ALA A 43 4.54 9.18 -0.58
C ALA A 43 5.99 9.45 -0.13
N GLY A 44 6.87 9.66 -1.10
CA GLY A 44 8.27 10.05 -0.89
C GLY A 44 9.15 8.94 -0.30
N ILE A 45 8.72 7.68 -0.32
CA ILE A 45 9.50 6.54 0.19
C ILE A 45 9.75 5.47 -0.87
N GLY A 46 10.77 4.65 -0.64
CA GLY A 46 11.11 3.52 -1.50
C GLY A 46 12.02 2.52 -0.78
N GLY A 47 12.32 1.40 -1.43
CA GLY A 47 13.29 0.42 -0.95
C GLY A 47 12.96 -0.12 0.45
N THR A 48 13.95 -0.10 1.36
CA THR A 48 13.85 -0.63 2.72
C THR A 48 12.84 0.11 3.58
N VAL A 49 12.64 1.42 3.35
CA VAL A 49 11.65 2.22 4.08
C VAL A 49 10.24 1.79 3.71
N ALA A 50 9.96 1.57 2.42
CA ALA A 50 8.67 1.05 1.96
C ALA A 50 8.38 -0.35 2.54
N LEU A 51 9.40 -1.21 2.62
CA LEU A 51 9.25 -2.53 3.24
C LEU A 51 8.95 -2.45 4.74
N ALA A 52 9.59 -1.53 5.46
CA ALA A 52 9.28 -1.30 6.88
C ALA A 52 7.84 -0.82 7.08
N VAL A 53 7.36 0.09 6.23
CA VAL A 53 5.95 0.55 6.23
C VAL A 53 5.00 -0.61 5.92
N ALA A 54 5.30 -1.43 4.92
CA ALA A 54 4.51 -2.60 4.57
C ALA A 54 4.41 -3.60 5.74
N ASN A 55 5.51 -3.83 6.47
CA ASN A 55 5.53 -4.68 7.65
C ASN A 55 4.69 -4.10 8.81
N MET A 56 4.71 -2.78 9.00
CA MET A 56 3.87 -2.10 9.99
C MET A 56 2.37 -2.25 9.64
N ILE A 57 2.01 -2.06 8.38
CA ILE A 57 0.64 -2.26 7.87
C ILE A 57 0.19 -3.71 8.10
N SER A 58 1.02 -4.68 7.72
CA SER A 58 0.74 -6.12 7.92
C SER A 58 0.58 -6.48 9.39
N ARG A 59 1.38 -5.88 10.29
CA ARG A 59 1.21 -6.08 11.73
C ARG A 59 -0.11 -5.50 12.24
N LEU A 60 -0.50 -4.33 11.73
CA LEU A 60 -1.77 -3.69 12.10
C LEU A 60 -2.98 -4.48 11.59
N SER A 61 -2.87 -5.12 10.42
CA SER A 61 -3.96 -5.88 9.82
C SER A 61 -4.36 -7.12 10.64
N LEU A 62 -3.50 -7.58 11.55
CA LEU A 62 -3.81 -8.67 12.48
C LEU A 62 -4.95 -8.32 13.47
N THR A 63 -5.15 -7.03 13.74
CA THR A 63 -6.17 -6.56 14.69
C THR A 63 -7.20 -5.62 14.06
N HIS A 64 -6.89 -5.00 12.92
CA HIS A 64 -7.72 -4.00 12.25
C HIS A 64 -7.92 -4.35 10.78
N GLN A 65 -9.02 -3.87 10.17
CA GLN A 65 -9.10 -3.85 8.72
C GLN A 65 -8.32 -2.63 8.22
N VAL A 66 -7.31 -2.84 7.37
CA VAL A 66 -6.51 -1.74 6.83
C VAL A 66 -6.71 -1.67 5.31
N LEU A 67 -7.14 -0.50 4.83
CA LEU A 67 -7.24 -0.19 3.40
C LEU A 67 -6.10 0.76 3.04
N VAL A 68 -5.33 0.40 2.02
CA VAL A 68 -4.18 1.19 1.56
C VAL A 68 -4.27 1.37 0.05
N ILE A 69 -4.17 2.61 -0.40
CA ILE A 69 -3.98 2.93 -1.81
C ILE A 69 -2.48 3.08 -2.02
N THR A 70 -1.89 2.29 -2.91
CA THR A 70 -0.43 2.28 -3.11
C THR A 70 -0.06 1.99 -4.56
N HIS A 71 1.07 2.53 -4.97
CA HIS A 71 1.74 2.18 -6.22
C HIS A 71 3.05 1.39 -5.97
N LEU A 72 3.41 1.15 -4.71
CA LEU A 72 4.64 0.45 -4.36
C LEU A 72 4.40 -1.08 -4.26
N PRO A 73 5.16 -1.88 -5.02
CA PRO A 73 5.02 -3.34 -4.99
C PRO A 73 5.34 -3.93 -3.61
N GLN A 74 6.21 -3.28 -2.81
CA GLN A 74 6.57 -3.71 -1.46
C GLN A 74 5.39 -3.65 -0.48
N ILE A 75 4.43 -2.74 -0.70
CA ILE A 75 3.24 -2.63 0.13
C ILE A 75 2.15 -3.55 -0.42
N ALA A 76 1.93 -3.54 -1.73
CA ALA A 76 0.93 -4.38 -2.39
C ALA A 76 1.18 -5.89 -2.18
N CYS A 77 2.45 -6.32 -2.09
CA CYS A 77 2.78 -7.73 -1.85
C CYS A 77 2.36 -8.22 -0.45
N LYS A 78 2.25 -7.34 0.55
CA LYS A 78 1.89 -7.69 1.92
C LYS A 78 0.38 -7.75 2.18
N ALA A 79 -0.46 -7.35 1.22
CA ALA A 79 -1.89 -7.32 1.40
C ALA A 79 -2.51 -8.73 1.46
N ASP A 80 -3.48 -8.95 2.35
CA ASP A 80 -4.29 -10.18 2.34
C ASP A 80 -5.14 -10.26 1.06
N TYR A 81 -5.65 -9.10 0.63
CA TYR A 81 -6.44 -8.95 -0.59
C TYR A 81 -5.87 -7.83 -1.45
N HIS A 82 -5.61 -8.12 -2.72
CA HIS A 82 -5.08 -7.15 -3.69
C HIS A 82 -6.17 -6.78 -4.69
N TYR A 83 -6.48 -5.49 -4.81
CA TYR A 83 -7.45 -4.97 -5.76
C TYR A 83 -6.76 -4.06 -6.76
N LEU A 84 -7.03 -4.27 -8.05
CA LEU A 84 -6.60 -3.40 -9.13
C LEU A 84 -7.72 -2.42 -9.46
N VAL A 85 -7.39 -1.13 -9.44
CA VAL A 85 -8.25 -0.06 -9.94
C VAL A 85 -7.79 0.31 -11.36
N SER A 86 -8.70 0.19 -12.32
CA SER A 86 -8.44 0.51 -13.73
C SER A 86 -9.55 1.38 -14.32
N LYS A 87 -9.26 2.04 -15.45
CA LYS A 87 -10.27 2.76 -16.24
C LYS A 87 -10.87 1.80 -17.26
N LYS A 88 -12.19 1.84 -17.44
CA LYS A 88 -12.92 1.08 -18.46
C LYS A 88 -13.87 2.02 -19.20
N GLU A 89 -14.01 1.85 -20.51
CA GLU A 89 -15.01 2.59 -21.29
C GLU A 89 -16.31 1.78 -21.34
N VAL A 90 -17.43 2.43 -20.99
CA VAL A 90 -18.78 1.88 -21.04
C VAL A 90 -19.67 2.94 -21.68
N GLU A 91 -20.27 2.60 -22.83
CA GLU A 91 -21.18 3.51 -23.57
C GLU A 91 -20.57 4.90 -23.85
N GLY A 92 -19.29 4.95 -24.23
CA GLY A 92 -18.58 6.20 -24.52
C GLY A 92 -18.17 7.00 -23.28
N ARG A 93 -18.36 6.48 -22.06
CA ARG A 93 -17.91 7.09 -20.81
C ARG A 93 -16.80 6.28 -20.16
N THR A 94 -15.75 6.98 -19.70
CA THR A 94 -14.72 6.39 -18.84
C THR A 94 -15.27 6.24 -17.42
N VAL A 95 -15.27 5.00 -16.92
CA VAL A 95 -15.66 4.65 -15.55
C VAL A 95 -14.51 3.94 -14.83
N SER A 96 -14.47 4.07 -13.51
CA SER A 96 -13.53 3.29 -12.67
C SER A 96 -14.04 1.86 -12.53
N ASN A 97 -13.14 0.91 -12.69
CA ASN A 97 -13.37 -0.52 -12.56
C ASN A 97 -12.43 -1.08 -11.49
N ILE A 98 -12.96 -1.90 -10.59
CA ILE A 98 -12.18 -2.50 -9.51
C ILE A 98 -12.31 -4.01 -9.61
N VAL A 99 -11.17 -4.71 -9.63
CA VAL A 99 -11.14 -6.17 -9.70
C VAL A 99 -10.21 -6.70 -8.62
N GLN A 100 -10.64 -7.74 -7.92
CA GLN A 100 -9.77 -8.46 -7.01
C GLN A 100 -8.79 -9.33 -7.81
N LEU A 101 -7.50 -9.15 -7.57
CA LEU A 101 -6.45 -9.97 -8.14
C LEU A 101 -6.16 -11.19 -7.26
N ARG A 102 -5.99 -12.35 -7.89
CA ARG A 102 -5.65 -13.62 -7.24
C ARG A 102 -4.56 -14.33 -8.03
N ASP A 103 -3.84 -15.22 -7.36
CA ASP A 103 -2.88 -16.15 -7.95
C ASP A 103 -1.93 -15.46 -8.97
N GLU A 104 -1.95 -15.93 -10.22
CA GLU A 104 -1.07 -15.42 -11.28
C GLU A 104 -1.37 -13.97 -11.69
N ASP A 105 -2.61 -13.50 -11.59
CA ASP A 105 -2.93 -12.09 -11.89
C ASP A 105 -2.34 -11.15 -10.85
N ARG A 106 -2.28 -11.61 -9.59
CA ARG A 106 -1.56 -10.89 -8.52
C ARG A 106 -0.07 -10.83 -8.82
N VAL A 107 0.55 -11.93 -9.26
CA VAL A 107 1.99 -11.97 -9.60
C VAL A 107 2.29 -11.01 -10.76
N LYS A 108 1.49 -11.03 -11.83
CA LYS A 108 1.64 -10.14 -12.99
C LYS A 108 1.54 -8.67 -12.60
N GLU A 109 0.59 -8.33 -11.74
CA GLU A 109 0.45 -6.94 -11.32
C GLU A 109 1.63 -6.47 -10.46
N ILE A 110 2.15 -7.31 -9.55
CA ILE A 110 3.36 -6.97 -8.80
C ILE A 110 4.57 -6.81 -9.73
N ALA A 111 4.71 -7.66 -10.76
CA ALA A 111 5.74 -7.51 -11.78
C ALA A 111 5.61 -6.18 -12.53
N ARG A 112 4.38 -5.82 -12.93
CA ARG A 112 4.07 -4.55 -13.58
C ARG A 112 4.42 -3.36 -12.69
N LEU A 113 4.11 -3.42 -11.39
CA LEU A 113 4.45 -2.36 -10.43
C LEU A 113 5.98 -2.26 -10.20
N LEU A 114 6.70 -3.37 -10.25
CA LEU A 114 8.17 -3.41 -10.09
C LEU A 114 8.91 -2.84 -11.30
N SER A 115 8.52 -3.23 -12.51
CA SER A 115 9.35 -3.06 -13.70
C SER A 115 8.62 -2.43 -14.89
N GLY A 116 7.33 -2.16 -14.77
CA GLY A 116 6.50 -1.65 -15.87
C GLY A 116 6.14 -2.70 -16.92
N ASP A 117 6.59 -3.95 -16.76
CA ASP A 117 6.32 -5.06 -17.67
C ASP A 117 5.98 -6.36 -16.93
N THR A 118 5.67 -7.41 -17.68
CA THR A 118 5.44 -8.77 -17.16
C THR A 118 6.39 -9.77 -17.80
N SER A 119 7.65 -9.38 -18.00
CA SER A 119 8.70 -10.28 -18.50
C SER A 119 8.98 -11.41 -17.50
N ASN A 120 9.58 -12.51 -17.95
CA ASN A 120 9.90 -13.63 -17.06
C ASN A 120 10.76 -13.20 -15.85
N ILE A 121 11.70 -12.27 -16.05
CA ILE A 121 12.56 -11.75 -14.97
C ILE A 121 11.73 -10.96 -13.95
N SER A 122 10.84 -10.09 -14.43
CA SER A 122 9.93 -9.30 -13.58
C SER A 122 8.99 -10.20 -12.78
N ILE A 123 8.48 -11.27 -13.40
CA ILE A 123 7.63 -12.27 -12.75
C ILE A 123 8.40 -13.05 -11.68
N GLU A 124 9.64 -13.47 -11.96
CA GLU A 124 10.49 -14.13 -10.97
C GLU A 124 10.76 -13.24 -9.77
N HIS A 125 11.06 -11.96 -10.00
CA HIS A 125 11.26 -10.99 -8.94
C HIS A 125 9.98 -10.75 -8.13
N ALA A 126 8.82 -10.63 -8.79
CA ALA A 126 7.53 -10.50 -8.14
C ALA A 126 7.19 -11.71 -7.25
N ARG A 127 7.45 -12.93 -7.73
CA ARG A 127 7.27 -14.16 -6.94
C ARG A 127 8.19 -14.23 -5.74
N ALA A 128 9.44 -13.75 -5.87
CA ALA A 128 10.34 -13.66 -4.73
C ALA A 128 9.79 -12.69 -3.67
N LEU A 129 9.30 -11.52 -4.11
CA LEU A 129 8.74 -10.50 -3.21
C LEU A 129 7.45 -10.94 -2.51
N LEU A 130 6.59 -11.71 -3.18
CA LEU A 130 5.35 -12.26 -2.60
C LEU A 130 5.58 -13.38 -1.57
N LYS A 131 6.78 -13.96 -1.51
CA LYS A 131 7.15 -14.97 -0.51
C LYS A 131 7.70 -14.37 0.78
N VAL A 132 8.05 -13.09 0.76
CA VAL A 132 8.58 -12.33 1.92
C VAL A 132 7.45 -11.88 2.79
#